data_AF-A0A1C6SD50-F1
#
_entry.id   AF-A0A1C6SD50-F1
#
_cell.length_a   1.000
_cell.length_b   1.000
_cell.length_c   1.000
_cell.angle_alpha   90.00
_cell.angle_beta   90.00
_cell.angle_gamma   90.00
#
_symmetry.space_group_name_H-M   'P 1'
#
loop_
_entity.id
_entity.type
_entity.pdbx_description
1 polymer ?
#
loop_
_entity_poly.entity_id
_entity_poly.type
_entity_poly.pdbx_seq_one_letter_code
_entity_poly.pdbx_strand_id
1 'polypeptide(L)'
;MSAVNSTPPTSAARLRRVDDGVVSLLGLLLPVGFRARQRGEWTGDLMVLAQGNPAARWRYLIGAARTLPSLRRSIGRRDATPIEVPAGVRQTVARILLLGMTWPILSWLLWVPARYFAFDIPGRRERSGYSISIDPQTVWPFEGTPDWLLPLWIVPHFGAWAVVIGGPFLLAAVGVIGTVAALLRHRRRRVHRLTVAVAALTVVLVTVAWTAVMQGLSTHDDGYIAGVLGIAAAVLGATTSNLTHRTRVALLILGAGAIAVFLSFHTAAGIAMIGWFQN
;
A
#
# COMPACT_ATOMS: atom_id res chain seq x y z
N MET A 1 18.43 75.75 16.30
CA MET A 1 18.96 74.40 16.01
C MET A 1 18.91 73.61 17.31
N SER A 2 17.81 72.88 17.53
CA SER A 2 17.59 72.12 18.76
C SER A 2 18.05 70.68 18.56
N ALA A 3 18.96 70.22 19.41
CA ALA A 3 19.44 68.86 19.43
C ALA A 3 18.29 67.91 19.80
N VAL A 4 18.04 66.94 18.91
CA VAL A 4 17.14 65.82 19.18
C VAL A 4 17.83 64.91 20.18
N ASN A 5 17.39 64.96 21.45
CA ASN A 5 17.73 63.99 22.47
C ASN A 5 17.13 62.63 22.09
N SER A 6 17.91 61.80 21.43
CA SER A 6 17.63 60.37 21.27
C SER A 6 17.87 59.67 22.61
N THR A 7 16.81 59.52 23.41
CA THR A 7 16.79 58.58 24.53
C THR A 7 17.12 57.18 24.02
N PRO A 8 18.13 56.47 24.56
CA PRO A 8 18.36 55.08 24.22
C PRO A 8 17.16 54.24 24.70
N PRO A 9 16.65 53.28 23.89
CA PRO A 9 15.56 52.43 24.31
C PRO A 9 15.95 51.62 25.55
N THR A 10 15.10 51.78 26.56
CA THR A 10 15.05 51.15 27.86
C THR A 10 15.16 49.62 27.80
N SER A 11 16.08 49.07 28.61
CA SER A 11 16.17 47.68 29.09
C SER A 11 15.56 46.58 28.22
N ALA A 12 16.41 45.80 27.54
CA ALA A 12 16.02 44.51 26.98
C ALA A 12 15.33 43.66 28.06
N ALA A 13 14.02 43.46 27.92
CA ALA A 13 13.23 42.66 28.85
C ALA A 13 13.84 41.26 28.94
N ARG A 14 14.46 40.93 30.07
CA ARG A 14 15.08 39.62 30.29
C ARG A 14 14.05 38.64 30.82
N LEU A 15 14.10 37.41 30.32
CA LEU A 15 13.30 36.30 30.84
C LEU A 15 13.65 36.02 32.31
N ARG A 16 12.68 35.55 33.10
CA ARG A 16 12.98 35.10 34.48
C ARG A 16 13.92 33.89 34.42
N ARG A 17 14.84 33.77 35.39
CA ARG A 17 15.79 32.64 35.47
C ARG A 17 15.09 31.28 35.47
N VAL A 18 13.92 31.18 36.10
CA VAL A 18 13.11 29.95 36.14
C VAL A 18 12.57 29.62 34.75
N ASP A 19 12.02 30.61 34.04
CA ASP A 19 11.48 30.44 32.68
C ASP A 19 12.59 29.99 31.71
N ASP A 20 13.80 30.58 31.82
CA ASP A 20 14.96 30.22 30.97
C ASP A 20 15.50 28.81 31.28
N GLY A 21 15.46 28.41 32.56
CA GLY A 21 15.79 27.04 32.98
C GLY A 21 14.83 26.01 32.40
N VAL A 22 13.52 26.28 32.43
CA VAL A 22 12.51 25.38 31.86
C VAL A 22 12.64 25.31 30.34
N VAL A 23 12.79 26.45 29.65
CA VAL A 23 13.02 26.49 28.19
C VAL A 23 14.28 25.72 27.80
N SER A 24 15.36 25.84 28.57
CA SER A 24 16.60 25.07 28.35
C SER A 24 16.35 23.57 28.47
N LEU A 25 15.63 23.14 29.51
CA LEU A 25 15.30 21.73 29.75
C LEU A 25 14.40 21.15 28.64
N LEU A 26 13.39 21.91 28.21
CA LEU A 26 12.53 21.53 27.07
C LEU A 26 13.33 21.48 25.76
N GLY A 27 14.29 22.38 25.57
CA GLY A 27 15.17 22.42 24.41
C GLY A 27 16.13 21.23 24.31
N LEU A 28 16.59 20.69 25.44
CA LEU A 28 17.44 19.48 25.46
C LEU A 28 16.72 18.25 24.88
N LEU A 29 15.40 18.19 25.00
CA LEU A 29 14.59 17.10 24.47
C LEU A 29 14.42 17.16 22.94
N LEU A 30 14.79 18.27 22.29
CA LEU A 30 14.73 18.46 20.84
C LEU A 30 16.07 18.11 20.15
N PRO A 31 16.05 17.72 18.87
CA PRO A 31 17.27 17.53 18.06
C PRO A 31 18.11 18.80 17.96
N VAL A 32 19.44 18.66 17.90
CA VAL A 32 20.43 19.75 18.01
C VAL A 32 20.14 20.92 17.05
N GLY A 33 19.80 20.62 15.79
CA GLY A 33 19.53 21.64 14.76
C GLY A 33 18.27 22.48 14.99
N PHE A 34 17.34 22.04 15.85
CA PHE A 34 16.08 22.75 16.12
C PHE A 34 16.07 23.49 17.46
N ARG A 35 17.06 23.23 18.33
CA ARG A 35 17.08 23.79 19.70
C ARG A 35 17.12 25.31 19.70
N ALA A 36 18.00 25.90 18.89
CA ALA A 36 18.19 27.35 18.86
C ALA A 36 16.93 28.09 18.39
N ARG A 37 16.29 27.58 17.33
CA ARG A 37 15.05 28.15 16.80
C ARG A 37 13.90 28.03 17.79
N GLN A 38 13.65 26.84 18.33
CA GLN A 38 12.54 26.67 19.27
C GLN A 38 12.75 27.38 20.61
N ARG A 39 14.01 27.46 21.07
CA ARG A 39 14.35 28.30 22.22
C ARG A 39 14.02 29.77 21.95
N GLY A 40 14.29 30.28 20.75
CA GLY A 40 13.92 31.64 20.35
C GLY A 40 12.41 31.88 20.36
N GLU A 41 11.64 30.97 19.75
CA GLU A 41 10.17 31.04 19.69
C GLU A 41 9.54 31.02 21.11
N TRP A 42 9.93 30.05 21.95
CA TRP A 42 9.42 29.96 23.33
C TRP A 42 9.83 31.14 24.21
N THR A 43 11.06 31.63 24.06
CA THR A 43 11.55 32.80 24.82
C THR A 43 10.75 34.05 24.42
N GLY A 44 10.50 34.24 23.12
CA GLY A 44 9.68 35.35 22.61
C GLY A 44 8.25 35.33 23.16
N ASP A 45 7.59 34.17 23.09
CA ASP A 45 6.22 34.01 23.58
C ASP A 45 6.12 34.25 25.10
N LEU A 46 7.10 33.76 25.86
CA LEU A 46 7.15 33.99 27.31
C LEU A 46 7.40 35.46 27.67
N MET A 47 8.16 36.21 26.86
CA MET A 47 8.33 37.65 27.03
C MET A 47 7.04 38.43 26.74
N VAL A 48 6.27 38.01 25.72
CA VAL A 48 4.96 38.62 25.41
C VAL A 48 3.96 38.33 26.52
N LEU A 49 3.88 37.07 26.98
CA LEU A 49 3.04 36.68 28.11
C LEU A 49 3.49 37.33 29.41
N ALA A 50 4.76 37.69 29.53
CA ALA A 50 5.27 38.40 30.68
C ALA A 50 4.69 39.79 30.86
N GLN A 51 4.37 40.47 29.76
CA GLN A 51 3.82 41.82 29.74
C GLN A 51 2.29 41.82 29.85
N GLY A 52 1.61 40.83 29.25
CA GLY A 52 0.14 40.79 29.20
C GLY A 52 -0.56 39.94 30.26
N ASN A 53 -0.03 38.76 30.61
CA ASN A 53 -0.68 37.85 31.55
C ASN A 53 0.34 36.89 32.22
N PRO A 54 0.96 37.31 33.34
CA PRO A 54 1.99 36.52 34.01
C PRO A 54 1.51 35.13 34.46
N ALA A 55 0.23 34.97 34.80
CA ALA A 55 -0.36 33.69 35.22
C ALA A 55 -0.52 32.69 34.05
N ALA A 56 -0.48 33.15 32.80
CA ALA A 56 -0.57 32.28 31.62
C ALA A 56 0.75 31.57 31.28
N ARG A 57 1.90 32.01 31.82
CA ARG A 57 3.23 31.46 31.51
C ARG A 57 3.35 29.97 31.83
N TRP A 58 2.85 29.54 32.99
CA TRP A 58 2.90 28.13 33.39
C TRP A 58 2.02 27.25 32.49
N ARG A 59 0.83 27.74 32.12
CA ARG A 59 -0.05 27.03 31.18
C ARG A 59 0.60 26.89 29.80
N TYR A 60 1.30 27.93 29.35
CA TYR A 60 2.07 27.89 28.11
C TYR A 60 3.21 26.87 28.16
N LEU A 61 4.05 26.88 29.21
CA LEU A 61 5.16 25.92 29.39
C LEU A 61 4.67 24.47 29.46
N ILE A 62 3.56 24.21 30.17
CA ILE A 62 2.93 22.88 30.22
C ILE A 62 2.39 22.50 28.84
N GLY A 63 1.80 23.44 28.10
CA GLY A 63 1.37 23.25 26.71
C GLY A 63 2.56 22.87 25.80
N ALA A 64 3.65 23.62 25.87
CA ALA A 64 4.88 23.34 25.13
C ALA A 64 5.41 21.94 25.45
N ALA A 65 5.47 21.56 26.74
CA ALA A 65 5.86 20.21 27.17
C ALA A 65 4.94 19.11 26.62
N ARG A 66 3.63 19.33 26.54
CA ARG A 66 2.68 18.36 25.95
C ARG A 66 2.85 18.20 24.43
N THR A 67 3.29 19.25 23.73
CA THR A 67 3.49 19.22 22.27
C THR A 67 4.87 18.68 21.85
N LEU A 68 5.78 18.46 22.79
CA LEU A 68 7.14 17.97 22.53
C LEU A 68 7.18 16.60 21.83
N PRO A 69 6.37 15.59 22.20
CA PRO A 69 6.31 14.32 21.47
C PRO A 69 5.85 14.49 20.02
N SER A 70 4.87 15.35 19.75
CA SER A 70 4.42 15.64 18.38
C SER A 70 5.48 16.37 17.56
N LEU A 71 6.22 17.30 18.17
CA LEU A 71 7.36 17.99 17.56
C LEU A 71 8.50 17.01 17.23
N ARG A 72 8.82 16.07 18.13
CA ARG A 72 9.79 15.01 17.83
C ARG A 72 9.35 14.14 16.65
N ARG A 73 8.08 13.74 16.58
CA ARG A 73 7.55 12.94 15.46
C ARG A 73 7.54 13.70 14.14
N SER A 74 7.27 15.01 14.15
CA SER A 74 7.27 15.82 12.92
C SER A 74 8.67 16.07 12.39
N ILE A 75 9.67 16.22 13.28
CA ILE A 75 11.07 16.40 12.91
C ILE A 75 11.69 15.08 12.43
N GLY A 76 11.44 13.95 13.11
CA GLY A 76 11.92 12.63 12.68
C GLY A 76 11.39 12.19 11.31
N ARG A 77 10.31 12.80 10.82
CA ARG A 77 9.78 12.60 9.46
C ARG A 77 10.41 13.52 8.40
N ARG A 78 11.11 14.58 8.80
CA ARG A 78 11.80 15.52 7.89
C ARG A 78 13.25 15.11 7.59
N ASP A 79 13.92 14.43 8.51
CA ASP A 79 15.33 14.00 8.33
C ASP A 79 15.47 12.70 7.53
N ALA A 80 14.42 11.90 7.36
CA ALA A 80 14.36 10.95 6.27
C ALA A 80 14.03 11.77 5.04
N THR A 81 14.97 11.99 4.12
CA THR A 81 14.70 12.56 2.79
C THR A 81 13.57 11.74 2.18
N PRO A 82 12.31 12.21 2.23
CA PRO A 82 11.24 11.48 1.60
C PRO A 82 11.54 11.70 0.13
N ILE A 83 11.72 10.63 -0.64
CA ILE A 83 11.52 10.74 -2.07
C ILE A 83 10.10 11.30 -2.19
N GLU A 84 9.97 12.60 -2.48
CA GLU A 84 8.70 13.29 -2.63
C GLU A 84 8.07 12.71 -3.89
N VAL A 85 7.38 11.60 -3.70
CA VAL A 85 6.62 10.97 -4.78
C VAL A 85 5.54 11.98 -5.17
N PRO A 86 5.47 12.42 -6.44
CA PRO A 86 4.54 13.46 -6.87
C PRO A 86 3.12 13.22 -6.38
N ALA A 87 2.45 14.29 -5.95
CA ALA A 87 1.09 14.23 -5.46
C ALA A 87 0.18 13.52 -6.48
N GLY A 88 -0.35 12.35 -6.12
CA GLY A 88 -1.19 11.52 -6.98
C GLY A 88 -0.58 10.19 -7.40
N VAL A 89 0.74 10.01 -7.39
CA VAL A 89 1.36 8.71 -7.74
C VAL A 89 0.93 7.62 -6.77
N ARG A 90 0.92 7.89 -5.45
CA ARG A 90 0.46 6.92 -4.45
C ARG A 90 -1.01 6.53 -4.65
N GLN A 91 -1.87 7.47 -5.03
CA GLN A 91 -3.28 7.17 -5.35
C GLN A 91 -3.42 6.35 -6.63
N THR A 92 -2.58 6.62 -7.63
CA THR A 92 -2.54 5.85 -8.87
C THR A 92 -2.06 4.42 -8.59
N VAL A 93 -0.96 4.25 -7.86
CA VAL A 93 -0.44 2.93 -7.46
C VAL A 93 -1.45 2.17 -6.60
N ALA A 94 -2.07 2.82 -5.62
CA ALA A 94 -3.18 2.24 -4.84
C ALA A 94 -4.28 1.67 -5.75
N ARG A 95 -4.66 2.41 -6.78
CA ARG A 95 -5.73 2.02 -7.69
C ARG A 95 -5.31 0.91 -8.64
N ILE A 96 -4.08 0.95 -9.13
CA ILE A 96 -3.48 -0.09 -9.97
C ILE A 96 -3.42 -1.41 -9.19
N LEU A 97 -2.88 -1.39 -7.96
CA LEU A 97 -2.84 -2.57 -7.11
C LEU A 97 -4.24 -3.08 -6.79
N LEU A 98 -5.15 -2.17 -6.41
CA LEU A 98 -6.53 -2.54 -6.10
C LEU A 98 -7.19 -3.22 -7.30
N LEU A 99 -7.26 -2.57 -8.46
CA LEU A 99 -7.94 -3.12 -9.63
C LEU A 99 -7.21 -4.34 -10.21
N GLY A 100 -5.88 -4.28 -10.23
CA GLY A 100 -5.02 -5.29 -10.80
C GLY A 100 -4.97 -6.59 -10.02
N MET A 101 -4.98 -6.52 -8.68
CA MET A 101 -4.92 -7.70 -7.82
C MET A 101 -6.31 -8.23 -7.44
N THR A 102 -7.36 -7.40 -7.47
CA THR A 102 -8.70 -7.85 -7.04
C THR A 102 -9.15 -9.08 -7.83
N TRP A 103 -9.02 -9.05 -9.16
CA TRP A 103 -9.47 -10.17 -9.97
C TRP A 103 -8.64 -11.46 -9.76
N PRO A 104 -7.30 -11.45 -9.85
CA PRO A 104 -6.50 -12.65 -9.62
C PRO A 104 -6.67 -13.23 -8.20
N ILE A 105 -6.62 -12.37 -7.18
CA ILE A 105 -6.68 -12.81 -5.78
C ILE A 105 -8.06 -13.37 -5.44
N LEU A 106 -9.15 -12.72 -5.84
CA LEU A 106 -10.49 -13.25 -5.60
C LEU A 106 -10.74 -14.54 -6.39
N SER A 107 -10.21 -14.63 -7.60
CA SER A 107 -10.30 -15.84 -8.40
C SER A 107 -9.62 -17.01 -7.69
N TRP A 108 -8.39 -16.84 -7.21
CA TRP A 108 -7.74 -17.90 -6.44
C TRP A 108 -8.49 -18.24 -5.15
N LEU A 109 -8.83 -17.24 -4.32
CA LEU A 109 -9.39 -17.48 -2.98
C LEU A 109 -10.82 -18.04 -2.99
N LEU A 110 -11.64 -17.66 -3.96
CA LEU A 110 -13.04 -18.03 -3.99
C LEU A 110 -13.30 -19.18 -4.96
N TRP A 111 -12.74 -19.09 -6.17
CA TRP A 111 -13.08 -20.03 -7.24
C TRP A 111 -12.39 -21.37 -7.07
N VAL A 112 -11.07 -21.38 -6.83
CA VAL A 112 -10.30 -22.63 -6.76
C VAL A 112 -10.70 -23.48 -5.54
N PRO A 113 -10.74 -22.95 -4.30
CA PRO A 113 -11.22 -23.71 -3.15
C PRO A 113 -12.67 -24.18 -3.27
N ALA A 114 -13.60 -23.30 -3.70
CA ALA A 114 -15.00 -23.70 -3.82
C ALA A 114 -15.18 -24.87 -4.78
N ARG A 115 -14.39 -24.91 -5.86
CA ARG A 115 -14.39 -26.02 -6.82
C ARG A 115 -13.72 -27.25 -6.27
N TYR A 116 -12.51 -27.10 -5.76
CA TYR A 116 -11.77 -28.20 -5.15
C TYR A 116 -12.62 -28.93 -4.10
N PHE A 117 -13.27 -28.20 -3.19
CA PHE A 117 -14.13 -28.82 -2.18
C PHE A 117 -15.50 -29.31 -2.72
N ALA A 118 -16.00 -28.77 -3.82
CA ALA A 118 -17.24 -29.27 -4.43
C ALA A 118 -17.02 -30.60 -5.18
N PHE A 119 -15.89 -30.73 -5.86
CA PHE A 119 -15.60 -31.77 -6.85
C PHE A 119 -14.57 -32.81 -6.39
N ASP A 120 -13.63 -32.43 -5.53
CA ASP A 120 -12.52 -33.25 -5.05
C ASP A 120 -12.41 -33.19 -3.51
N ILE A 121 -13.47 -33.57 -2.80
CA ILE A 121 -13.36 -33.83 -1.36
C ILE A 121 -12.38 -35.02 -1.20
N PRO A 122 -11.24 -34.86 -0.51
CA PRO A 122 -10.29 -35.95 -0.33
C PRO A 122 -11.00 -37.18 0.23
N GLY A 123 -10.97 -38.28 -0.53
CA GLY A 123 -11.61 -39.56 -0.17
C GLY A 123 -13.05 -39.76 -0.66
N ARG A 124 -13.67 -38.87 -1.46
CA ARG A 124 -14.98 -39.14 -2.08
C ARG A 124 -14.90 -40.25 -3.14
N ARG A 125 -13.88 -40.25 -3.98
CA ARG A 125 -13.60 -41.32 -4.96
C ARG A 125 -13.33 -42.66 -4.27
N GLU A 126 -12.58 -42.64 -3.18
CA GLU A 126 -12.24 -43.84 -2.41
C GLU A 126 -13.41 -44.37 -1.56
N ARG A 127 -14.25 -43.49 -0.97
CA ARG A 127 -15.41 -43.90 -0.15
C ARG A 127 -16.65 -44.27 -0.95
N SER A 128 -16.82 -43.75 -2.17
CA SER A 128 -18.07 -43.95 -2.91
C SER A 128 -18.23 -45.35 -3.48
N GLY A 129 -17.16 -46.15 -3.63
CA GLY A 129 -17.21 -47.57 -4.02
C GLY A 129 -17.92 -47.88 -5.35
N TYR A 130 -18.43 -46.85 -6.04
CA TYR A 130 -19.33 -46.91 -7.17
C TYR A 130 -18.93 -45.81 -8.15
N SER A 131 -18.49 -46.22 -9.34
CA SER A 131 -18.89 -45.70 -10.66
C SER A 131 -19.26 -44.23 -10.83
N ILE A 132 -18.61 -43.28 -10.14
CA ILE A 132 -18.54 -41.91 -10.65
C ILE A 132 -17.52 -41.98 -11.79
N SER A 133 -18.00 -42.38 -12.98
CA SER A 133 -17.21 -42.54 -14.21
C SER A 133 -16.73 -41.21 -14.78
N ILE A 134 -17.15 -40.10 -14.18
CA ILE A 134 -16.79 -38.77 -14.61
C ILE A 134 -15.63 -38.33 -13.73
N ASP A 135 -14.45 -38.24 -14.34
CA ASP A 135 -13.34 -37.60 -13.68
C ASP A 135 -13.73 -36.15 -13.38
N PRO A 136 -13.65 -35.69 -12.12
CA PRO A 136 -13.87 -34.27 -11.84
C PRO A 136 -12.94 -33.37 -12.67
N GLN A 137 -11.79 -33.91 -13.11
CA GLN A 137 -10.85 -33.27 -14.03
C GLN A 137 -11.35 -33.26 -15.48
N THR A 138 -12.11 -34.26 -15.94
CA THR A 138 -12.66 -34.26 -17.31
C THR A 138 -13.81 -33.28 -17.48
N VAL A 139 -14.49 -32.83 -16.41
CA VAL A 139 -15.55 -31.78 -16.51
C VAL A 139 -14.94 -30.37 -16.48
N TRP A 140 -13.63 -30.27 -16.37
CA TRP A 140 -12.90 -29.04 -16.15
C TRP A 140 -11.96 -28.73 -17.34
N PRO A 141 -11.83 -27.47 -17.76
CA PRO A 141 -12.67 -26.30 -17.46
C PRO A 141 -13.92 -26.20 -18.35
N PHE A 142 -14.08 -27.06 -19.36
CA PHE A 142 -14.97 -26.79 -20.50
C PHE A 142 -15.91 -27.94 -20.89
N GLU A 143 -15.55 -29.18 -20.61
CA GLU A 143 -16.36 -30.33 -20.99
C GLU A 143 -17.66 -30.38 -20.17
N GLY A 144 -18.80 -30.31 -20.87
CA GLY A 144 -20.13 -30.29 -20.27
C GLY A 144 -20.61 -28.93 -19.76
N THR A 145 -19.82 -27.86 -19.88
CA THR A 145 -20.28 -26.49 -19.56
C THR A 145 -21.04 -25.91 -20.75
N PRO A 146 -22.31 -25.50 -20.60
CA PRO A 146 -23.04 -24.83 -21.66
C PRO A 146 -22.32 -23.58 -22.16
N ASP A 147 -22.31 -23.36 -23.48
CA ASP A 147 -21.54 -22.25 -24.10
C ASP A 147 -21.87 -20.87 -23.53
N TRP A 148 -23.14 -20.65 -23.17
CA TRP A 148 -23.61 -19.39 -22.58
C TRP A 148 -23.05 -19.16 -21.16
N LEU A 149 -22.66 -20.21 -20.47
CA LEU A 149 -21.99 -20.11 -19.18
C LEU A 149 -20.52 -19.79 -19.35
N LEU A 150 -19.84 -20.28 -20.39
CA LEU A 150 -18.37 -20.18 -20.57
C LEU A 150 -17.74 -18.85 -20.15
N PRO A 151 -18.26 -17.65 -20.47
CA PRO A 151 -17.65 -16.39 -20.03
C PRO A 151 -17.56 -16.27 -18.49
N LEU A 152 -18.56 -16.77 -17.77
CA LEU A 152 -18.60 -16.78 -16.30
C LEU A 152 -17.51 -17.69 -15.70
N TRP A 153 -17.04 -18.68 -16.45
CA TRP A 153 -16.05 -19.66 -16.00
C TRP A 153 -14.64 -19.28 -16.43
N ILE A 154 -14.50 -18.84 -17.67
CA ILE A 154 -13.24 -18.42 -18.27
C ILE A 154 -12.62 -17.27 -17.47
N VAL A 155 -13.42 -16.28 -17.07
CA VAL A 155 -12.93 -15.10 -16.35
C VAL A 155 -12.27 -15.44 -15.02
N PRO A 156 -12.91 -16.13 -14.06
CA PRO A 156 -12.24 -16.50 -12.81
C PRO A 156 -11.14 -17.56 -13.04
N HIS A 157 -11.27 -18.45 -14.03
CA HIS A 157 -10.23 -19.43 -14.32
C HIS A 157 -8.92 -18.77 -14.77
N PHE A 158 -8.98 -17.79 -15.67
CA PHE A 158 -7.80 -17.00 -16.05
C PHE A 158 -7.24 -16.15 -14.90
N GLY A 159 -8.10 -15.65 -14.02
CA GLY A 159 -7.67 -14.92 -12.83
C GLY A 159 -6.88 -15.82 -11.88
N ALA A 160 -7.32 -17.07 -11.69
CA ALA A 160 -6.61 -18.06 -10.89
C ALA A 160 -5.28 -18.47 -11.55
N TRP A 161 -5.24 -18.68 -12.86
CA TRP A 161 -3.99 -18.91 -13.58
C TRP A 161 -2.99 -17.76 -13.45
N ALA A 162 -3.45 -16.51 -13.43
CA ALA A 162 -2.56 -15.37 -13.19
C ALA A 162 -1.85 -15.42 -11.82
N VAL A 163 -2.41 -16.16 -10.85
CA VAL A 163 -1.78 -16.45 -9.56
C VAL A 163 -0.85 -17.66 -9.65
N VAL A 164 -1.25 -18.72 -10.34
CA VAL A 164 -0.53 -20.00 -10.43
C VAL A 164 0.70 -19.95 -11.33
N ILE A 165 0.64 -19.28 -12.49
CA ILE A 165 1.80 -19.08 -13.38
C ILE A 165 2.82 -18.11 -12.73
N GLY A 166 2.45 -17.51 -11.59
CA GLY A 166 3.34 -16.72 -10.76
C GLY A 166 3.38 -15.26 -11.14
N GLY A 167 4.30 -14.55 -10.50
CA GLY A 167 4.35 -13.10 -10.50
C GLY A 167 4.51 -12.37 -11.82
N PRO A 168 5.09 -12.92 -12.91
CA PRO A 168 5.14 -12.21 -14.18
C PRO A 168 3.75 -11.97 -14.77
N PHE A 169 2.86 -12.96 -14.67
CA PHE A 169 1.47 -12.83 -15.12
C PHE A 169 0.65 -11.94 -14.18
N LEU A 170 0.89 -12.02 -12.87
CA LEU A 170 0.24 -11.16 -11.90
C LEU A 170 0.64 -9.69 -12.07
N LEU A 171 1.93 -9.43 -12.32
CA LEU A 171 2.45 -8.10 -12.66
C LEU A 171 1.93 -7.60 -14.02
N ALA A 172 1.79 -8.48 -15.01
CA ALA A 172 1.19 -8.16 -16.30
C ALA A 172 -0.27 -7.75 -16.14
N ALA A 173 -1.05 -8.55 -15.42
CA ALA A 173 -2.46 -8.28 -15.16
C ALA A 173 -2.63 -6.95 -14.42
N VAL A 174 -1.82 -6.74 -13.37
CA VAL A 174 -1.81 -5.48 -12.62
C VAL A 174 -1.42 -4.29 -13.52
N GLY A 175 -0.39 -4.45 -14.35
CA GLY A 175 0.07 -3.43 -15.29
C GLY A 175 -0.94 -3.09 -16.36
N VAL A 176 -1.55 -4.09 -17.01
CA VAL A 176 -2.56 -3.93 -18.07
C VAL A 176 -3.85 -3.33 -17.51
N ILE A 177 -4.38 -3.88 -16.42
CA ILE A 177 -5.62 -3.35 -15.80
C ILE A 177 -5.37 -1.93 -15.28
N GLY A 178 -4.20 -1.69 -14.68
CA GLY A 178 -3.78 -0.38 -14.21
C GLY A 178 -3.67 0.67 -15.32
N THR A 179 -3.06 0.29 -16.45
CA THR A 179 -2.90 1.18 -17.63
C THR A 179 -4.23 1.44 -18.32
N VAL A 180 -5.11 0.43 -18.47
CA VAL A 180 -6.47 0.61 -19.01
C VAL A 180 -7.31 1.52 -18.10
N ALA A 181 -7.25 1.33 -16.78
CA ALA A 181 -7.96 2.19 -15.84
C ALA A 181 -7.45 3.64 -15.86
N ALA A 182 -6.15 3.86 -16.10
CA ALA A 182 -5.57 5.19 -16.31
C ALA A 182 -6.03 5.82 -17.63
N LEU A 183 -6.05 5.04 -18.72
CA LEU A 183 -6.54 5.45 -20.05
C LEU A 183 -7.99 5.93 -20.03
N LEU A 184 -8.87 5.20 -19.33
CA LEU A 184 -10.29 5.53 -19.26
C LEU A 184 -10.57 6.85 -18.53
N ARG A 185 -9.65 7.32 -17.67
CA ARG A 185 -9.76 8.59 -16.94
C ARG A 185 -9.35 9.81 -17.76
N HIS A 186 -8.35 9.69 -18.64
CA HIS A 186 -7.82 10.80 -19.42
C HIS A 186 -8.24 10.74 -20.89
N ARG A 187 -9.55 10.93 -21.13
CA ARG A 187 -10.17 10.71 -22.45
C ARG A 187 -9.71 11.60 -23.62
N ARG A 188 -8.89 12.66 -23.41
CA ARG A 188 -8.80 13.78 -24.39
C ARG A 188 -7.48 14.03 -25.14
N ARG A 189 -6.34 13.38 -24.85
CA ARG A 189 -5.08 13.68 -25.58
C ARG A 189 -4.48 12.45 -26.29
N ARG A 190 -4.30 12.53 -27.62
CA ARG A 190 -3.70 11.46 -28.46
C ARG A 190 -2.31 11.03 -27.97
N VAL A 191 -1.47 12.00 -27.57
CA VAL A 191 -0.13 11.75 -27.03
C VAL A 191 -0.16 10.89 -25.75
N HIS A 192 -1.17 11.09 -24.89
CA HIS A 192 -1.35 10.31 -23.68
C HIS A 192 -1.81 8.87 -23.99
N ARG A 193 -2.64 8.67 -25.02
CA ARG A 193 -3.01 7.32 -25.47
C ARG A 193 -1.82 6.56 -26.03
N LEU A 194 -0.95 7.25 -26.77
CA LEU A 194 0.24 6.65 -27.39
C LEU A 194 1.28 6.24 -26.33
N THR A 195 1.53 7.09 -25.33
CA THR A 195 2.43 6.75 -24.21
C THR A 195 1.91 5.58 -23.38
N VAL A 196 0.59 5.52 -23.11
CA VAL A 196 0.04 4.37 -22.38
C VAL A 196 0.00 3.10 -23.23
N ALA A 197 -0.28 3.20 -24.54
CA ALA A 197 -0.23 2.05 -25.43
C ALA A 197 1.19 1.45 -25.52
N VAL A 198 2.21 2.31 -25.61
CA VAL A 198 3.62 1.88 -25.56
C VAL A 198 3.93 1.26 -24.20
N ALA A 199 3.55 1.88 -23.08
CA ALA A 199 3.80 1.32 -21.76
C ALA A 199 3.10 -0.04 -21.55
N ALA A 200 1.84 -0.18 -21.98
CA ALA A 200 1.11 -1.44 -21.93
C ALA A 200 1.75 -2.51 -22.82
N LEU A 201 2.17 -2.14 -24.03
CA LEU A 201 2.88 -3.03 -24.95
C LEU A 201 4.24 -3.47 -24.36
N THR A 202 4.98 -2.56 -23.72
CA THR A 202 6.23 -2.89 -23.03
C THR A 202 5.98 -3.84 -21.86
N VAL A 203 4.95 -3.62 -21.05
CA VAL A 203 4.58 -4.55 -19.97
C VAL A 203 4.24 -5.93 -20.55
N VAL A 204 3.41 -6.00 -21.59
CA VAL A 204 3.07 -7.26 -22.25
C VAL A 204 4.32 -7.95 -22.81
N LEU A 205 5.19 -7.24 -23.51
CA LEU A 205 6.42 -7.78 -24.08
C LEU A 205 7.39 -8.27 -23.00
N VAL A 206 7.56 -7.51 -21.92
CA VAL A 206 8.41 -7.90 -20.77
C VAL A 206 7.83 -9.15 -20.10
N THR A 207 6.51 -9.23 -19.91
CA THR A 207 5.85 -10.42 -19.40
C THR A 207 6.09 -11.62 -20.31
N VAL A 208 5.84 -11.51 -21.61
CA VAL A 208 6.02 -12.61 -22.58
C VAL A 208 7.48 -13.08 -22.60
N ALA A 209 8.43 -12.14 -22.68
CA ALA A 209 9.86 -12.45 -22.68
C ALA A 209 10.29 -13.14 -21.38
N TRP A 210 9.80 -12.67 -20.23
CA TRP A 210 10.14 -13.24 -18.93
C TRP A 210 9.48 -14.60 -18.70
N THR A 211 8.23 -14.80 -19.14
CA THR A 211 7.57 -16.12 -19.12
C THR A 211 8.37 -17.13 -19.95
N ALA A 212 8.86 -16.74 -21.13
CA ALA A 212 9.70 -17.60 -21.96
C ALA A 212 11.04 -17.96 -21.25
N VAL A 213 11.64 -17.00 -20.55
CA VAL A 213 12.86 -17.22 -19.75
C VAL A 213 12.60 -18.14 -18.56
N MET A 214 11.51 -17.92 -17.81
CA MET A 214 11.16 -18.71 -16.63
C MET A 214 10.77 -20.15 -16.98
N GLN A 215 10.03 -20.35 -18.08
CA GLN A 215 9.79 -21.69 -18.64
C GLN A 215 11.12 -22.37 -19.05
N GLY A 216 12.06 -21.61 -19.61
CA GLY A 216 13.41 -22.10 -19.92
C GLY A 216 14.26 -22.45 -18.69
N LEU A 217 13.97 -21.84 -17.53
CA LEU A 217 14.70 -22.04 -16.27
C LEU A 217 14.02 -23.01 -15.29
N SER A 218 12.80 -23.49 -15.59
CA SER A 218 11.98 -24.37 -14.73
C SER A 218 11.71 -23.82 -13.31
N THR A 219 11.92 -22.52 -13.09
CA THR A 219 11.71 -21.86 -11.81
C THR A 219 10.25 -21.48 -11.62
N HIS A 220 9.60 -22.07 -10.62
CA HIS A 220 8.23 -21.75 -10.21
C HIS A 220 8.25 -20.65 -9.14
N ASP A 221 7.38 -19.64 -9.29
CA ASP A 221 7.15 -18.64 -8.25
C ASP A 221 6.01 -19.14 -7.37
N ASP A 222 6.34 -19.69 -6.20
CA ASP A 222 5.42 -20.29 -5.22
C ASP A 222 4.56 -19.23 -4.49
N GLY A 223 4.04 -18.25 -5.22
CA GLY A 223 3.22 -17.16 -4.71
C GLY A 223 3.99 -16.04 -4.02
N TYR A 224 5.33 -15.98 -4.10
CA TYR A 224 6.13 -14.95 -3.44
C TYR A 224 5.76 -13.55 -3.93
N ILE A 225 5.54 -13.38 -5.24
CA ILE A 225 5.16 -12.08 -5.79
C ILE A 225 3.76 -11.67 -5.34
N ALA A 226 2.82 -12.60 -5.16
CA ALA A 226 1.52 -12.31 -4.56
C ALA A 226 1.68 -11.82 -3.10
N GLY A 227 2.55 -12.45 -2.32
CA GLY A 227 2.90 -12.02 -0.96
C GLY A 227 3.51 -10.61 -0.92
N VAL A 228 4.51 -10.33 -1.76
CA VAL A 228 5.18 -9.02 -1.84
C VAL A 228 4.19 -7.92 -2.25
N LEU A 229 3.38 -8.15 -3.27
CA LEU A 229 2.36 -7.20 -3.71
C LEU A 229 1.26 -7.03 -2.64
N GLY A 230 0.94 -8.09 -1.90
CA GLY A 230 0.02 -8.05 -0.77
C GLY A 230 0.53 -7.16 0.36
N ILE A 231 1.79 -7.30 0.75
CA ILE A 231 2.47 -6.44 1.72
C ILE A 231 2.48 -4.99 1.23
N ALA A 232 2.85 -4.77 -0.03
CA ALA A 232 2.86 -3.44 -0.63
C ALA A 232 1.47 -2.79 -0.59
N ALA A 233 0.42 -3.52 -0.96
CA ALA A 233 -0.96 -3.05 -0.90
C ALA A 233 -1.39 -2.71 0.54
N ALA A 234 -1.06 -3.56 1.51
CA ALA A 234 -1.39 -3.33 2.91
C ALA A 234 -0.68 -2.10 3.50
N VAL A 235 0.64 -1.98 3.26
CA VAL A 235 1.45 -0.82 3.67
C VAL A 235 0.90 0.46 3.03
N LEU A 236 0.56 0.41 1.75
CA LEU A 236 0.09 1.58 1.02
C LEU A 236 -1.32 2.01 1.47
N GLY A 237 -2.20 1.06 1.81
CA GLY A 237 -3.49 1.32 2.46
C GLY A 237 -3.33 1.96 3.85
N ALA A 238 -2.42 1.43 4.68
CA ALA A 238 -2.19 1.92 6.04
C ALA A 238 -1.52 3.30 6.09
N THR A 239 -0.55 3.55 5.20
CA THR A 239 0.31 4.75 5.26
C THR A 239 -0.22 5.95 4.47
N THR A 240 -1.12 5.74 3.50
CA THR A 240 -1.61 6.84 2.65
C THR A 240 -2.82 7.52 3.29
N SER A 241 -2.65 8.76 3.78
CA SER A 241 -3.71 9.57 4.42
C SER A 241 -4.78 10.07 3.45
N ASN A 242 -4.45 10.22 2.17
CA ASN A 242 -5.32 10.84 1.16
C ASN A 242 -6.18 9.80 0.41
N LEU A 243 -6.33 8.59 0.93
CA LEU A 243 -7.23 7.57 0.38
C LEU A 243 -8.59 7.64 1.07
N THR A 244 -9.66 7.36 0.33
CA THR A 244 -10.98 7.19 0.95
C THR A 244 -10.95 5.99 1.91
N HIS A 245 -11.76 6.03 2.98
CA HIS A 245 -11.87 4.93 3.94
C HIS A 245 -12.15 3.59 3.24
N ARG A 246 -13.04 3.58 2.23
CA ARG A 246 -13.38 2.39 1.44
C ARG A 246 -12.17 1.83 0.70
N THR A 247 -11.38 2.67 0.02
CA THR A 247 -10.18 2.23 -0.70
C THR A 247 -9.11 1.71 0.25
N ARG A 248 -8.95 2.33 1.42
CA ARG A 248 -8.03 1.86 2.45
C ARG A 248 -8.41 0.47 2.94
N VAL A 249 -9.66 0.28 3.34
CA VAL A 249 -10.15 -1.03 3.80
C VAL A 249 -10.01 -2.09 2.71
N ALA A 250 -10.39 -1.75 1.48
CA ALA A 250 -10.28 -2.68 0.36
C ALA A 250 -8.83 -3.09 0.06
N LEU A 251 -7.86 -2.17 0.12
CA LEU A 251 -6.44 -2.50 -0.01
C LEU A 251 -5.92 -3.38 1.12
N LEU A 252 -6.37 -3.15 2.36
CA LEU A 252 -5.98 -3.97 3.50
C LEU A 252 -6.53 -5.39 3.38
N ILE A 253 -7.81 -5.54 3.02
CA ILE A 253 -8.45 -6.84 2.78
C ILE A 253 -7.76 -7.55 1.62
N LEU A 254 -7.51 -6.84 0.51
CA LEU A 254 -6.84 -7.41 -0.66
C LEU A 254 -5.40 -7.83 -0.35
N GLY A 255 -4.67 -7.02 0.42
CA GLY A 255 -3.33 -7.34 0.89
C GLY A 255 -3.32 -8.59 1.78
N ALA A 256 -4.25 -8.69 2.73
CA ALA A 256 -4.41 -9.89 3.55
C ALA A 256 -4.79 -11.11 2.73
N GLY A 257 -5.67 -10.96 1.74
CA GLY A 257 -6.03 -12.02 0.80
C GLY A 257 -4.83 -12.51 -0.02
N ALA A 258 -4.00 -11.60 -0.53
CA ALA A 258 -2.81 -11.97 -1.30
C ALA A 258 -1.73 -12.65 -0.44
N ILE A 259 -1.60 -12.25 0.83
CA ILE A 259 -0.75 -12.97 1.79
C ILE A 259 -1.32 -14.35 2.08
N ALA A 260 -2.64 -14.50 2.24
CA ALA A 260 -3.29 -15.79 2.43
C ALA A 260 -3.08 -16.72 1.21
N VAL A 261 -3.12 -16.16 -0.01
CA VAL A 261 -2.74 -16.87 -1.24
C VAL A 261 -1.31 -17.39 -1.12
N PHE A 262 -0.32 -16.53 -0.86
CA PHE A 262 1.08 -16.95 -0.65
C PHE A 262 1.23 -18.07 0.38
N LEU A 263 0.57 -17.93 1.53
CA LEU A 263 0.58 -18.96 2.57
C LEU A 263 -0.05 -20.26 2.09
N SER A 264 -1.13 -20.20 1.29
CA SER A 264 -1.78 -21.40 0.76
C SER A 264 -0.82 -22.25 -0.08
N PHE A 265 0.02 -21.63 -0.91
CA PHE A 265 1.06 -22.34 -1.70
C PHE A 265 2.04 -23.15 -0.84
N HIS A 266 2.17 -22.81 0.44
CA HIS A 266 3.08 -23.47 1.39
C HIS A 266 2.36 -24.43 2.36
N THR A 267 1.08 -24.71 2.13
CA THR A 267 0.30 -25.68 2.92
C THR A 267 0.02 -26.94 2.12
N ALA A 268 -0.09 -28.09 2.80
CA ALA A 268 -0.44 -29.35 2.14
C ALA A 268 -1.75 -29.27 1.33
N ALA A 269 -2.76 -28.59 1.89
CA ALA A 269 -4.04 -28.38 1.21
C ALA A 269 -3.90 -27.49 -0.04
N GLY A 270 -3.10 -26.42 0.02
CA GLY A 270 -2.87 -25.58 -1.15
C GLY A 270 -2.06 -26.26 -2.24
N ILE A 271 -1.04 -27.04 -1.89
CA ILE A 271 -0.29 -27.86 -2.86
C ILE A 271 -1.23 -28.85 -3.56
N ALA A 272 -2.12 -29.52 -2.82
CA ALA A 272 -3.13 -30.40 -3.39
C ALA A 272 -4.10 -29.65 -4.32
N MET A 273 -4.57 -28.45 -3.91
CA MET A 273 -5.42 -27.59 -4.75
C MET A 273 -4.73 -27.13 -6.04
N ILE A 274 -3.43 -26.80 -5.98
CA ILE A 274 -2.64 -26.40 -7.15
C ILE A 274 -2.48 -27.59 -8.09
N GLY A 275 -2.09 -28.74 -7.56
CA GLY A 275 -1.98 -29.96 -8.35
C GLY A 275 -3.31 -30.35 -9.00
N TRP A 276 -4.42 -30.20 -8.28
CA TRP A 276 -5.75 -30.41 -8.85
C TRP A 276 -6.10 -29.39 -9.94
N PHE A 277 -5.72 -28.11 -9.77
CA PHE A 277 -6.04 -27.04 -10.73
C PHE A 277 -5.17 -27.07 -12.01
N GLN A 278 -3.94 -27.57 -11.92
CA GLN A 278 -2.99 -27.67 -13.04
C GLN A 278 -3.19 -28.90 -13.92
N ASN A 279 -3.85 -29.94 -13.40
CA ASN A 279 -4.19 -31.16 -14.12
C ASN A 279 -5.59 -31.06 -14.74
#